data_AF-A0A6S6QW78-F1
#
_entry.id   AF-A0A6S6QW78-F1
#
_cell.length_a   1.000
_cell.length_b   1.000
_cell.length_c   1.000
_cell.angle_alpha   90.00
_cell.angle_beta   90.00
_cell.angle_gamma   90.00
#
_symmetry.space_group_name_H-M   'P 1'
#
loop_
_entity.id
_entity.type
_entity.pdbx_description
1 polymer ?
#
loop_
_entity_poly.entity_id
_entity_poly.type
_entity_poly.pdbx_seq_one_letter_code
_entity_poly.pdbx_strand_id
1 'polypeptide(L)'
;MLSTAEEISMSEVISVPKLETISMVQDLLKEIATEIDLHYEDDDFWALGHTISRMEPAVRFLMEQEAEVPEVVTHVVRRYQKARQ
;
A
#
# COMPACT_ATOMS: atom_id res chain seq x y z
N MET A 1 -20.36 50.93 -7.22
CA MET A 1 -19.86 49.78 -8.00
C MET A 1 -19.00 48.94 -7.06
N LEU A 2 -19.49 47.78 -6.63
CA LEU A 2 -18.71 46.83 -5.84
C LEU A 2 -18.06 45.82 -6.80
N SER A 3 -16.73 45.86 -6.86
CA SER A 3 -15.84 44.83 -7.41
C SER A 3 -14.56 45.01 -6.58
N THR A 4 -14.13 44.05 -5.81
CA THR A 4 -13.42 42.87 -6.32
C THR A 4 -13.65 41.67 -5.40
N ALA A 5 -14.17 40.58 -5.96
CA ALA A 5 -14.03 39.27 -5.35
C ALA A 5 -12.55 38.87 -5.46
N GLU A 6 -11.88 38.70 -4.32
CA GLU A 6 -10.59 38.01 -4.26
C GLU A 6 -10.83 36.55 -4.62
N GLU A 7 -10.46 36.17 -5.85
CA GLU A 7 -10.31 34.77 -6.23
C GLU A 7 -9.12 34.20 -5.46
N ILE A 8 -9.40 33.58 -4.31
CA ILE A 8 -8.42 32.73 -3.63
C ILE A 8 -8.25 31.47 -4.47
N SER A 9 -7.16 31.41 -5.22
CA SER A 9 -6.69 30.20 -5.89
C SER A 9 -6.41 29.14 -4.82
N MET A 10 -7.34 28.21 -4.62
CA MET A 10 -7.12 26.96 -3.89
C MET A 10 -6.14 26.09 -4.67
N SER A 11 -4.85 26.35 -4.53
CA SER A 11 -3.85 25.33 -4.84
C SER A 11 -4.12 24.14 -3.93
N GLU A 12 -4.37 22.96 -4.51
CA GLU A 12 -4.48 21.70 -3.77
C GLU A 12 -3.33 21.61 -2.77
N VAL A 13 -3.67 21.56 -1.48
CA VAL A 13 -2.70 21.26 -0.43
C VAL A 13 -2.38 19.77 -0.56
N ILE A 14 -1.41 19.43 -1.40
CA ILE A 14 -0.84 18.08 -1.44
C ILE A 14 -0.10 17.91 -0.11
N SER A 15 -0.74 17.31 0.89
CA SER A 15 -0.07 16.98 2.13
C SER A 15 0.89 15.83 1.86
N VAL A 16 2.19 16.12 1.81
CA VAL A 16 3.22 15.08 1.80
C VAL A 16 3.04 14.25 3.07
N PRO A 17 2.85 12.92 2.98
CA PRO A 17 2.79 12.05 4.15
C PRO A 17 4.02 12.21 5.02
N LYS A 18 3.85 12.17 6.33
CA LYS A 18 4.98 12.17 7.26
C LYS A 18 5.80 10.91 7.06
N LEU A 19 7.12 11.01 7.20
CA LEU A 19 8.02 9.85 7.13
C LEU A 19 7.58 8.72 8.07
N GLU A 20 7.09 9.07 9.26
CA GLU A 20 6.53 8.12 10.24
C GLU A 20 5.37 7.30 9.67
N THR A 21 4.51 7.89 8.83
CA THR A 21 3.41 7.19 8.16
C THR A 21 3.94 6.19 7.14
N ILE A 22 4.95 6.58 6.36
CA ILE A 22 5.59 5.70 5.37
C ILE A 22 6.21 4.50 6.08
N SER A 23 7.01 4.73 7.12
CA SER A 23 7.64 3.66 7.90
C SER A 23 6.61 2.74 8.56
N MET A 24 5.54 3.30 9.15
CA MET A 24 4.46 2.49 9.73
C MET A 24 3.77 1.59 8.70
N VAL A 25 3.55 2.08 7.47
CA VAL A 25 2.97 1.27 6.39
C VAL A 25 3.95 0.19 5.92
N GLN A 26 5.23 0.50 5.79
CA GLN A 26 6.27 -0.49 5.45
C GLN A 26 6.33 -1.61 6.49
N ASP A 27 6.38 -1.27 7.77
CA ASP A 27 6.46 -2.23 8.87
C ASP A 27 5.21 -3.12 8.92
N LEU A 28 4.02 -2.52 8.77
CA LEU A 28 2.77 -3.29 8.74
C LEU A 28 2.69 -4.25 7.55
N LEU A 29 3.06 -3.78 6.35
CA LEU A 29 3.08 -4.62 5.15
C LEU A 29 4.08 -5.77 5.29
N LYS A 30 5.26 -5.49 5.84
CA LYS A 30 6.29 -6.49 6.10
C LYS A 30 5.80 -7.55 7.08
N GLU A 31 5.17 -7.15 8.18
CA GLU A 31 4.67 -8.08 9.19
C GLU A 31 3.57 -8.98 8.62
N ILE A 32 2.55 -8.40 7.97
CA ILE A 32 1.47 -9.17 7.36
C ILE A 32 2.00 -10.16 6.32
N ALA A 33 2.91 -9.70 5.45
CA ALA A 33 3.49 -10.56 4.42
C ALA A 33 4.36 -11.66 5.02
N THR A 34 5.09 -11.39 6.12
CA THR A 34 5.90 -12.39 6.81
C THR A 34 5.02 -13.46 7.45
N GLU A 35 3.93 -13.07 8.12
CA GLU A 35 2.95 -14.01 8.68
C GLU A 35 2.34 -14.90 7.59
N ILE A 36 1.97 -14.31 6.45
CA ILE A 36 1.46 -15.07 5.31
C ILE A 36 2.52 -16.06 4.81
N ASP A 37 3.76 -15.60 4.61
CA ASP A 37 4.81 -16.42 4.04
C ASP A 37 5.20 -17.60 4.94
N LEU A 38 5.19 -17.39 6.26
CA LEU A 38 5.54 -18.40 7.26
C LEU A 38 4.43 -19.42 7.52
N HIS A 39 3.17 -19.01 7.45
CA HIS A 39 2.06 -19.80 7.96
C HIS A 39 1.07 -20.30 6.91
N TYR A 40 1.20 -19.87 5.66
CA TYR A 40 0.35 -20.34 4.57
C TYR A 40 1.14 -21.17 3.56
N GLU A 41 0.63 -22.36 3.29
CA GLU A 41 1.09 -23.21 2.19
C GLU A 41 0.47 -22.73 0.88
N ASP A 42 1.12 -23.02 -0.26
CA ASP A 42 0.68 -22.55 -1.59
C ASP A 42 -0.79 -22.92 -1.90
N ASP A 43 -1.24 -24.09 -1.44
CA ASP A 43 -2.62 -24.58 -1.62
C ASP A 43 -3.67 -23.79 -0.83
N ASP A 44 -3.27 -23.00 0.17
CA ASP A 44 -4.16 -22.18 1.00
C ASP A 44 -4.25 -20.72 0.51
N PHE A 45 -3.44 -20.33 -0.49
CA PHE A 45 -3.37 -18.94 -0.96
C PHE A 45 -4.68 -18.44 -1.59
N TRP A 46 -5.54 -19.32 -2.08
CA TRP A 46 -6.84 -18.91 -2.63
C TRP A 46 -7.71 -18.19 -1.59
N ALA A 47 -7.58 -18.54 -0.31
CA ALA A 47 -8.33 -17.91 0.79
C ALA A 47 -7.83 -16.49 1.13
N LEU A 48 -6.62 -16.13 0.69
CA LEU A 48 -5.98 -14.85 1.00
C LEU A 48 -6.41 -13.69 0.10
N GLY A 49 -7.30 -13.91 -0.87
CA GLY A 49 -7.65 -12.89 -1.86
C GLY A 49 -8.13 -11.57 -1.27
N HIS A 50 -8.89 -11.61 -0.17
CA HIS A 50 -9.28 -10.41 0.55
C HIS A 50 -8.09 -9.69 1.18
N THR A 51 -7.19 -10.40 1.85
CA THR A 51 -5.99 -9.82 2.46
C THR A 51 -5.08 -9.20 1.40
N ILE A 52 -4.78 -9.92 0.32
CA ILE A 52 -3.93 -9.41 -0.77
C ILE A 52 -4.54 -8.16 -1.39
N SER A 53 -5.85 -8.15 -1.69
CA SER A 53 -6.51 -6.95 -2.24
C SER A 53 -6.48 -5.74 -1.30
N ARG A 54 -6.42 -5.95 0.02
CA ARG A 54 -6.27 -4.87 1.01
C ARG A 54 -4.84 -4.39 1.18
N MET A 55 -3.84 -5.20 0.81
CA MET A 55 -2.44 -4.79 0.76
C MET A 55 -2.14 -3.91 -0.47
N GLU A 56 -2.85 -4.09 -1.59
CA GLU A 56 -2.59 -3.34 -2.83
C GLU A 56 -2.61 -1.80 -2.66
N PRO A 57 -3.60 -1.18 -1.99
CA PRO A 57 -3.58 0.27 -1.79
C PRO A 57 -2.38 0.74 -0.95
N ALA A 58 -1.94 -0.05 0.03
CA ALA A 58 -0.78 0.28 0.85
C ALA A 58 0.53 0.18 0.03
N VAL A 59 0.65 -0.81 -0.84
CA VAL A 59 1.76 -0.91 -1.79
C VAL A 59 1.77 0.27 -2.76
N ARG A 60 0.62 0.64 -3.33
CA ARG A 60 0.49 1.83 -4.20
C ARG A 60 0.89 3.10 -3.47
N PHE A 61 0.44 3.27 -2.22
CA PHE A 61 0.84 4.39 -1.38
C PHE A 61 2.37 4.49 -1.24
N LEU A 62 3.06 3.39 -0.91
CA LEU A 62 4.53 3.41 -0.81
C LEU A 62 5.20 3.79 -2.14
N MET A 63 4.71 3.26 -3.26
CA MET A 63 5.24 3.59 -4.59
C MET A 63 5.04 5.07 -4.96
N GLU A 64 3.88 5.64 -4.65
CA GLU A 64 3.57 7.07 -4.86
C GLU A 64 4.46 7.98 -4.01
N GLN A 65 4.97 7.48 -2.88
CA GLN A 65 5.94 8.19 -2.03
C GLN A 65 7.40 7.89 -2.39
N GLU A 66 7.66 7.20 -3.50
CA GLU A 66 9.00 6.73 -3.90
C GLU A 66 9.70 5.90 -2.80
N ALA A 67 8.91 5.26 -1.94
CA ALA A 67 9.39 4.45 -0.82
C ALA A 67 9.55 2.98 -1.23
N GLU A 68 10.47 2.29 -0.55
CA GLU A 68 10.70 0.87 -0.80
C GLU A 68 9.50 0.01 -0.35
N VAL A 69 9.09 -0.92 -1.21
CA VAL A 69 8.12 -1.96 -0.86
C VAL A 69 8.88 -3.17 -0.32
N PRO A 70 8.57 -3.69 0.88
CA PRO A 70 9.29 -4.83 1.44
C PRO A 70 9.28 -6.05 0.51
N GLU A 71 10.44 -6.70 0.31
CA GLU A 71 10.62 -7.81 -0.63
C GLU A 71 9.62 -8.96 -0.39
N VAL A 72 9.38 -9.30 0.87
CA VAL A 72 8.43 -10.36 1.28
C VAL A 72 7.01 -10.11 0.75
N VAL A 73 6.59 -8.86 0.59
CA VAL A 73 5.29 -8.51 -0.02
C VAL A 73 5.25 -8.97 -1.47
N THR A 74 6.33 -8.71 -2.23
CA THR A 74 6.44 -9.12 -3.63
C THR A 74 6.47 -10.65 -3.75
N HIS A 75 7.17 -11.31 -2.83
CA HIS A 75 7.22 -12.77 -2.76
C HIS A 75 5.83 -13.38 -2.56
N VAL A 76 5.08 -12.91 -1.56
CA VAL A 76 3.71 -13.35 -1.25
C VAL A 76 2.74 -13.09 -2.41
N VAL A 77 2.80 -11.91 -3.04
CA VAL A 77 1.95 -11.60 -4.20
C VAL A 77 2.24 -12.55 -5.36
N ARG A 78 3.51 -12.91 -5.60
CA ARG A 78 3.88 -13.87 -6.63
C ARG A 78 3.34 -15.27 -6.31
N ARG A 79 3.44 -15.74 -5.06
CA ARG A 79 2.87 -17.02 -4.62
C ARG A 79 1.35 -17.03 -4.84
N TYR A 80 0.66 -15.96 -4.45
CA TYR A 80 -0.78 -15.78 -4.67
C TYR A 80 -1.17 -15.85 -6.16
N GLN A 81 -0.42 -15.19 -7.03
CA GLN A 81 -0.68 -15.21 -8.47
C GLN A 81 -0.47 -16.60 -9.09
N LYS A 82 0.46 -17.40 -8.57
CA LYS A 82 0.67 -18.79 -8.99
C LYS A 82 -0.46 -19.69 -8.54
N ALA A 83 -0.93 -19.55 -7.30
CA ALA A 83 -2.03 -20.35 -6.75
C ALA A 83 -3.38 -20.10 -7.43
N ARG A 84 -3.50 -19.03 -8.23
CA ARG A 84 -4.72 -18.70 -9.00
C ARG A 84 -4.72 -19.20 -10.45
N GLN A 85 -3.64 -19.81 -10.91
CA GLN A 85 -3.50 -20.39 -12.25
C GLN A 85 -3.89 -21.86 -12.24
#